data_AF-A0A8J7CGX7-F1
#
_entry.id   AF-A0A8J7CGX7-F1
#
_cell.length_a   1.000
_cell.length_b   1.000
_cell.length_c   1.000
_cell.angle_alpha   90.00
_cell.angle_beta   90.00
_cell.angle_gamma   90.00
#
_symmetry.space_group_name_H-M   'P 1'
#
loop_
_entity.id
_entity.type
_entity.pdbx_description
1 polymer ?
#
loop_
_entity_poly.entity_id
_entity_poly.type
_entity_poly.pdbx_seq_one_letter_code
_entity_poly.pdbx_strand_id
1 'polypeptide(L)'
;MRGIILNVCVSTRKGTPKRAVERVFLRRHHGLDGDAHAGPWHRQVSLLDAGDISDMKAKGLTLKPGAFGENLVISGLNTRHLGIGSRLRLDEAEVEISQIGKVCHTRCAIYYQAGDCIMPRHGLFASVTREGAVHAGSAVEVVHSLPRATVQAAVLTPAGREDAGDAAIEILEDVLGAHIAWQGGTGAGAVLVAAEEQDAADVIRSLAPSLGSAIAELRRARAVENGDQWTGPTMPTIRIDHEAPEA
;
A
#
# COMPACT_ATOMS: atom_id res chain seq x y z
N MET A 1 15.24 9.66 5.15
CA MET A 1 14.68 10.94 4.62
C MET A 1 13.75 11.52 5.66
N ARG A 2 13.76 12.85 5.86
CA ARG A 2 12.95 13.53 6.89
C ARG A 2 12.06 14.59 6.25
N GLY A 3 10.81 14.65 6.67
CA GLY A 3 9.85 15.67 6.30
C GLY A 3 9.15 16.26 7.53
N ILE A 4 8.18 17.12 7.28
CA ILE A 4 7.37 17.77 8.31
C ILE A 4 5.91 17.85 7.85
N ILE A 5 4.97 17.65 8.78
CA ILE A 5 3.55 17.86 8.50
C ILE A 5 3.28 19.36 8.48
N LEU A 6 2.83 19.89 7.34
CA LEU A 6 2.44 21.30 7.23
C LEU A 6 1.01 21.55 7.71
N ASN A 7 0.10 20.60 7.44
CA ASN A 7 -1.31 20.73 7.78
C ASN A 7 -1.87 19.37 8.17
N VAL A 8 -2.77 19.40 9.15
CA VAL A 8 -3.65 18.29 9.51
C VAL A 8 -5.08 18.73 9.24
N CYS A 9 -5.82 17.95 8.46
CA CYS A 9 -7.14 18.31 7.98
C CYS A 9 -8.17 17.21 8.24
N VAL A 10 -9.37 17.60 8.67
CA VAL A 10 -10.50 16.69 8.89
C VAL A 10 -11.80 17.24 8.30
N SER A 11 -12.75 16.35 8.03
CA SER A 11 -14.12 16.69 7.62
C SER A 11 -15.10 15.90 8.49
N THR A 12 -16.10 16.55 9.08
CA THR A 12 -17.10 15.86 9.91
C THR A 12 -18.20 15.15 9.10
N ARG A 13 -18.29 15.41 7.79
CA ARG A 13 -19.23 14.75 6.87
C ARG A 13 -18.54 14.37 5.56
N LYS A 14 -18.89 13.20 5.01
CA LYS A 14 -18.43 12.77 3.68
C LYS A 14 -18.93 13.74 2.61
N GLY A 15 -18.12 13.94 1.57
CA GLY A 15 -18.43 14.86 0.47
C GLY A 15 -18.26 16.36 0.80
N THR A 16 -17.91 16.72 2.03
CA THR A 16 -17.54 18.10 2.39
C THR A 16 -16.03 18.30 2.33
N PRO A 17 -15.54 19.51 1.95
CA PRO A 17 -14.11 19.81 2.01
C PRO A 17 -13.57 19.65 3.43
N LYS A 18 -12.36 19.08 3.54
CA LYS A 18 -11.65 19.03 4.81
C LYS A 18 -11.18 20.43 5.21
N ARG A 19 -11.01 20.63 6.52
CA ARG A 19 -10.56 21.89 7.12
C ARG A 19 -9.35 21.60 7.98
N ALA A 20 -8.38 22.52 7.94
CA ALA A 20 -7.22 22.46 8.83
C ALA A 20 -7.65 22.54 10.29
N VAL A 21 -7.02 21.73 11.13
CA VAL A 21 -7.14 21.72 12.59
C VAL A 21 -5.75 21.74 13.21
N GLU A 22 -5.67 22.16 14.47
CA GLU A 22 -4.38 22.27 15.18
C GLU A 22 -3.72 20.90 15.36
N ARG A 23 -4.49 19.89 15.76
CA ARG A 23 -4.03 18.53 16.02
C ARG A 23 -5.15 17.52 15.86
N VAL A 24 -4.75 16.25 15.67
CA VAL A 24 -5.65 15.09 15.69
C VAL A 24 -4.97 13.92 16.41
N PHE A 25 -5.79 12.97 16.85
CA PHE A 25 -5.30 11.68 17.30
C PHE A 25 -5.53 10.64 16.20
N LEU A 26 -4.49 9.90 15.83
CA LEU A 26 -4.58 8.77 14.93
C LEU A 26 -4.87 7.51 15.75
N ARG A 27 -6.03 6.90 15.55
CA ARG A 27 -6.39 5.61 16.16
C ARG A 27 -5.95 4.47 15.28
N ARG A 28 -5.26 3.51 15.90
CA ARG A 28 -4.82 2.27 15.23
C ARG A 28 -6.03 1.55 14.64
N HIS A 29 -5.88 1.08 13.40
CA HIS A 29 -6.93 0.40 12.63
C HIS A 29 -8.24 1.18 12.44
N HIS A 30 -8.21 2.52 12.58
CA HIS A 30 -9.40 3.36 12.44
C HIS A 30 -9.13 4.67 11.67
N GLY A 31 -8.01 5.35 11.90
CA GLY A 31 -7.68 6.62 11.24
C GLY A 31 -7.82 7.83 12.14
N LEU A 32 -8.11 9.00 11.57
CA LEU A 32 -8.14 10.27 12.30
C LEU A 32 -9.44 10.41 13.11
N ASP A 33 -9.30 10.70 14.41
CA ASP A 33 -10.44 11.08 15.23
C ASP A 33 -11.15 12.33 14.69
N GLY A 34 -12.47 12.24 14.57
CA GLY A 34 -13.32 13.32 14.06
C GLY A 34 -13.39 13.41 12.53
N ASP A 35 -12.70 12.54 11.78
CA ASP A 35 -12.84 12.48 10.32
C ASP A 35 -13.95 11.53 9.87
N ALA A 36 -14.79 11.98 8.94
CA ALA A 36 -15.90 11.23 8.37
C ALA A 36 -15.48 10.03 7.52
N HIS A 37 -14.19 9.92 7.19
CA HIS A 37 -13.64 8.78 6.45
C HIS A 37 -12.91 7.80 7.38
N ALA A 38 -12.85 8.06 8.68
CA ALA A 38 -12.31 7.10 9.64
C ALA A 38 -13.19 5.83 9.71
N GLY A 39 -12.56 4.69 9.95
CA GLY A 39 -13.19 3.39 10.09
C GLY A 39 -12.20 2.23 9.93
N PRO A 40 -12.65 0.98 10.12
CA PRO A 40 -11.83 -0.22 9.99
C PRO A 40 -11.70 -0.65 8.52
N TRP A 41 -10.98 0.15 7.73
CA TRP A 41 -10.70 -0.10 6.32
C TRP A 41 -9.28 0.36 5.98
N HIS A 42 -8.80 0.16 4.75
CA HIS A 42 -7.40 0.41 4.40
C HIS A 42 -7.07 1.88 4.13
N ARG A 43 -8.04 2.76 3.90
CA ARG A 43 -7.81 4.20 3.61
C ARG A 43 -8.09 5.10 4.83
N GLN A 44 -7.38 4.83 5.92
CA GLN A 44 -7.59 5.46 7.22
C GLN A 44 -7.04 6.89 7.28
N VAL A 45 -5.95 7.14 6.58
CA VAL A 45 -5.24 8.42 6.49
C VAL A 45 -4.95 8.70 5.02
N SER A 46 -5.15 9.94 4.58
CA SER A 46 -4.73 10.39 3.24
C SER A 46 -3.61 11.42 3.33
N LEU A 47 -2.59 11.30 2.48
CA LEU A 47 -1.40 12.13 2.48
C LEU A 47 -1.14 12.72 1.08
N LEU A 48 -0.65 13.96 1.05
CA LEU A 48 -0.15 14.62 -0.15
C LEU A 48 1.18 15.33 0.10
N ASP A 49 2.01 15.38 -0.94
CA ASP A 49 3.23 16.17 -0.97
C ASP A 49 2.90 17.66 -1.14
N ALA A 50 3.56 18.53 -0.38
CA ALA A 50 3.45 19.97 -0.51
C ALA A 50 3.91 20.48 -1.89
N GLY A 51 4.90 19.81 -2.50
CA GLY A 51 5.35 20.05 -3.87
C GLY A 51 4.24 19.80 -4.89
N ASP A 52 3.49 18.69 -4.77
CA ASP A 52 2.35 18.39 -5.64
C ASP A 52 1.26 19.47 -5.56
N ILE A 53 0.99 19.97 -4.35
CA ILE A 53 0.03 21.05 -4.14
C ILE A 53 0.55 22.37 -4.75
N SER A 54 1.86 22.61 -4.67
CA SER A 54 2.50 23.82 -5.22
C SER A 54 2.45 23.82 -6.75
N ASP A 55 2.70 22.68 -7.38
CA ASP A 55 2.55 22.49 -8.84
C ASP A 55 1.12 22.83 -9.30
N MET A 56 0.10 22.43 -8.52
CA MET A 56 -1.29 22.73 -8.83
C MET A 56 -1.66 24.20 -8.60
N LYS A 57 -1.08 24.86 -7.59
CA LYS A 57 -1.23 26.31 -7.40
C LYS A 57 -0.60 27.11 -8.54
N ALA A 58 0.54 26.67 -9.07
CA ALA A 58 1.19 27.29 -10.22
C ALA A 58 0.33 27.26 -11.50
N LYS A 59 -0.63 26.32 -11.60
CA LYS A 59 -1.66 26.28 -12.66
C LYS A 59 -2.81 27.28 -12.44
N GLY A 60 -2.72 28.18 -11.45
CA GLY A 60 -3.70 29.23 -11.17
C GLY A 60 -4.80 28.85 -10.18
N LEU A 61 -4.70 27.68 -9.53
CA LEU A 61 -5.69 27.26 -8.54
C LEU A 61 -5.48 27.93 -7.18
N THR A 62 -6.56 28.45 -6.61
CA THR A 62 -6.58 28.89 -5.20
C THR A 62 -6.95 27.72 -4.30
N LEU A 63 -5.94 27.06 -3.72
CA LEU A 63 -6.10 25.84 -2.93
C LEU A 63 -5.89 26.09 -1.44
N LYS A 64 -6.92 25.77 -0.65
CA LYS A 64 -6.84 25.70 0.82
C LYS A 64 -6.37 24.30 1.26
N PRO A 65 -5.74 24.14 2.43
CA PRO A 65 -5.47 22.81 2.99
C PRO A 65 -6.73 21.97 3.08
N GLY A 66 -6.64 20.70 2.68
CA GLY A 66 -7.77 19.78 2.61
C GLY A 66 -8.60 19.88 1.33
N ALA A 67 -8.23 20.73 0.37
CA ALA A 67 -9.00 20.94 -0.87
C ALA A 67 -9.03 19.72 -1.79
N PHE A 68 -8.02 18.84 -1.73
CA PHE A 68 -8.03 17.58 -2.46
C PHE A 68 -8.66 16.44 -1.64
N GLY A 69 -9.05 16.72 -0.40
CA GLY A 69 -9.54 15.73 0.55
C GLY A 69 -8.42 14.99 1.29
N GLU A 70 -7.20 15.52 1.28
CA GLU A 70 -6.06 15.02 2.03
C GLU A 70 -6.21 15.31 3.53
N ASN A 71 -5.75 14.39 4.37
CA ASN A 71 -5.65 14.61 5.81
C ASN A 71 -4.33 15.29 6.17
N LEU A 72 -3.22 14.82 5.60
CA LEU A 72 -1.89 15.29 5.93
C LEU A 72 -1.22 15.88 4.69
N VAL A 73 -0.68 17.09 4.83
CA VAL A 73 0.24 17.67 3.83
C VAL A 73 1.65 17.55 4.37
N ILE A 74 2.53 16.87 3.65
CA ILE A 74 3.93 16.65 4.06
C ILE A 74 4.86 17.48 3.18
N SER A 75 5.85 18.12 3.80
CA SER A 75 6.93 18.82 3.09
C SER A 75 8.29 18.19 3.42
N GLY A 76 9.28 18.38 2.54
CA GLY A 76 10.64 17.88 2.71
C GLY A 76 10.82 16.38 2.43
N LEU A 77 9.75 15.67 2.10
CA LEU A 77 9.76 14.25 1.77
C LEU A 77 9.09 14.04 0.42
N ASN A 78 9.82 13.49 -0.56
CA ASN A 78 9.25 13.10 -1.84
C ASN A 78 8.39 11.83 -1.69
N THR A 79 7.08 12.02 -1.57
CA THR A 79 6.14 10.89 -1.39
C THR A 79 5.86 10.13 -2.70
N ARG A 80 6.28 10.66 -3.86
CA ARG A 80 6.08 10.00 -5.17
C ARG A 80 6.90 8.72 -5.32
N HIS A 81 7.92 8.50 -4.49
CA HIS A 81 8.77 7.30 -4.58
C HIS A 81 8.31 6.18 -3.63
N LEU A 82 7.40 6.49 -2.71
CA LEU A 82 6.90 5.53 -1.72
C LEU A 82 5.84 4.63 -2.35
N GLY A 83 6.10 3.33 -2.31
CA GLY A 83 5.24 2.23 -2.69
C GLY A 83 4.35 1.75 -1.53
N ILE A 84 3.39 0.89 -1.86
CA ILE A 84 2.55 0.18 -0.89
C ILE A 84 3.46 -0.64 0.05
N GLY A 85 3.14 -0.64 1.35
CA GLY A 85 3.93 -1.25 2.43
C GLY A 85 4.99 -0.33 3.04
N SER A 86 5.30 0.82 2.43
CA SER A 86 6.22 1.80 3.05
C SER A 86 5.65 2.31 4.38
N ARG A 87 6.50 2.49 5.40
CA ARG A 87 6.10 2.95 6.74
C ARG A 87 6.67 4.32 7.07
N LEU A 88 5.80 5.18 7.58
CA LEU A 88 6.13 6.54 8.01
C LEU A 88 5.84 6.69 9.49
N ARG A 89 6.82 7.20 10.23
CA ARG A 89 6.64 7.67 11.60
C ARG A 89 6.29 9.14 11.60
N LEU A 90 5.24 9.50 12.33
CA LEU A 90 4.66 10.83 12.46
C LEU A 90 4.69 11.19 13.95
N ASP A 91 5.83 11.69 14.42
CA ASP A 91 6.17 11.77 15.86
C ASP A 91 5.88 10.47 16.64
N GLU A 92 4.75 10.43 17.36
CA GLU A 92 4.29 9.32 18.20
C GLU A 92 3.56 8.23 17.41
N ALA A 93 2.94 8.60 16.29
CA ALA A 93 2.15 7.70 15.47
C ALA A 93 2.99 7.04 14.35
N GLU A 94 2.48 5.94 13.81
CA GLU A 94 3.07 5.28 12.64
C GLU A 94 1.96 4.84 11.68
N VAL A 95 2.22 5.02 10.39
CA VAL A 95 1.30 4.65 9.31
C VAL A 95 2.02 3.85 8.23
N GLU A 96 1.30 2.91 7.63
CA GLU A 96 1.77 2.10 6.50
C GLU A 96 0.97 2.44 5.24
N ILE A 97 1.67 2.78 4.15
CA ILE A 97 1.04 3.10 2.87
C ILE A 97 0.29 1.87 2.37
N SER A 98 -1.02 2.01 2.23
CA SER A 98 -1.93 0.92 1.88
C SER A 98 -2.45 1.03 0.45
N GLN A 99 -2.42 2.23 -0.14
CA GLN A 99 -2.87 2.46 -1.50
C GLN A 99 -2.25 3.72 -2.09
N ILE A 100 -1.93 3.66 -3.39
CA ILE A 100 -1.54 4.82 -4.19
C ILE A 100 -2.73 5.25 -5.03
N GLY A 101 -3.03 6.54 -5.00
CA GLY A 101 -4.07 7.15 -5.78
C GLY A 101 -5.46 6.63 -5.45
N LYS A 102 -6.46 7.13 -6.18
CA LYS A 102 -7.79 6.53 -6.26
C LYS A 102 -8.49 6.96 -7.53
N VAL A 103 -9.25 6.06 -8.14
CA VAL A 103 -10.16 6.43 -9.23
C VAL A 103 -11.21 7.41 -8.69
N CYS A 104 -11.35 8.54 -9.37
CA CYS A 104 -12.42 9.49 -9.10
C CYS A 104 -13.61 9.15 -10.00
N HIS A 105 -14.58 8.40 -9.47
CA HIS A 105 -15.83 8.10 -10.19
C HIS A 105 -16.66 9.35 -10.50
N THR A 106 -16.49 10.40 -9.68
CA THR A 106 -17.09 11.71 -9.90
C THR A 106 -15.98 12.75 -9.92
N ARG A 107 -15.99 13.62 -10.93
CA ARG A 107 -15.04 14.73 -11.05
C ARG A 107 -15.28 15.72 -9.90
N CYS A 108 -14.21 16.09 -9.19
CA CYS A 108 -14.29 17.04 -8.09
C CYS A 108 -14.22 18.49 -8.61
N ALA A 109 -14.52 19.46 -7.74
CA ALA A 109 -14.43 20.88 -8.07
C ALA A 109 -13.06 21.29 -8.65
N ILE A 110 -11.96 20.70 -8.14
CA ILE A 110 -10.62 20.97 -8.64
C ILE A 110 -10.44 20.50 -10.09
N TYR A 111 -10.97 19.33 -10.42
CA TYR A 111 -10.95 18.83 -11.80
C TYR A 111 -11.71 19.78 -12.74
N TYR A 112 -12.87 20.28 -12.33
CA TYR A 112 -13.64 21.22 -13.16
C TYR A 112 -12.93 22.57 -13.34
N GLN A 113 -12.11 22.99 -12.37
CA GLN A 113 -11.38 24.26 -12.44
C GLN A 113 -10.08 24.16 -13.25
N ALA A 114 -9.31 23.09 -13.09
CA ALA A 114 -7.98 22.94 -13.71
C ALA A 114 -7.89 21.86 -14.79
N GLY A 115 -8.95 21.09 -15.02
CA GLY A 115 -8.94 19.92 -15.89
C GLY A 115 -8.16 18.71 -15.34
N ASP A 116 -7.59 18.81 -14.15
CA ASP A 116 -6.68 17.82 -13.56
C ASP A 116 -6.80 17.77 -12.04
N CYS A 117 -6.77 16.56 -11.46
CA CYS A 117 -6.70 16.33 -10.04
C CYS A 117 -5.49 15.43 -9.76
N ILE A 118 -4.66 15.80 -8.78
CA ILE A 118 -3.47 15.03 -8.41
C ILE A 118 -3.79 13.80 -7.56
N MET A 119 -4.91 13.81 -6.84
CA MET A 119 -5.27 12.76 -5.88
C MET A 119 -5.33 11.35 -6.52
N PRO A 120 -5.84 11.16 -7.76
CA PRO A 120 -5.78 9.88 -8.45
C PRO A 120 -4.39 9.30 -8.72
N ARG A 121 -3.34 10.12 -8.80
CA ARG A 121 -2.00 9.70 -9.23
C ARG A 121 -0.97 9.75 -8.10
N HIS A 122 -1.03 10.81 -7.30
CA HIS A 122 0.02 11.12 -6.32
C HIS A 122 -0.45 10.99 -4.87
N GLY A 123 -1.77 11.04 -4.64
CA GLY A 123 -2.35 10.85 -3.31
C GLY A 123 -1.93 9.51 -2.72
N LEU A 124 -1.52 9.50 -1.46
CA LEU A 124 -1.27 8.26 -0.73
C LEU A 124 -2.38 8.04 0.28
N PHE A 125 -2.77 6.79 0.45
CA PHE A 125 -3.58 6.35 1.57
C PHE A 125 -2.76 5.42 2.44
N ALA A 126 -3.02 5.47 3.75
CA ALA A 126 -2.32 4.68 4.73
C ALA A 126 -3.25 4.14 5.81
N SER A 127 -2.84 3.01 6.40
CA SER A 127 -3.42 2.45 7.62
C SER A 127 -2.56 2.84 8.83
N VAL A 128 -3.19 3.10 9.97
CA VAL A 128 -2.51 3.42 11.21
C VAL A 128 -2.01 2.14 11.87
N THR A 129 -0.69 1.97 11.96
CA THR A 129 -0.01 0.81 12.58
C THR A 129 0.33 1.08 14.04
N ARG A 130 0.56 2.35 14.42
CA ARG A 130 0.73 2.81 15.80
C ARG A 130 -0.09 4.08 16.02
N GLU A 131 -0.90 4.09 17.07
CA GLU A 131 -1.67 5.27 17.46
C GLU A 131 -0.81 6.36 18.08
N GLY A 132 -1.25 7.60 17.98
CA GLY A 132 -0.52 8.75 18.52
C GLY A 132 -1.10 10.09 18.08
N ALA A 133 -0.68 11.16 18.75
CA ALA A 133 -1.07 12.51 18.38
C ALA A 133 -0.21 13.02 17.21
N VAL A 134 -0.83 13.72 16.27
CA VAL A 134 -0.12 14.43 15.18
C VAL A 134 -0.65 15.85 15.04
N HIS A 135 0.22 16.77 14.69
CA HIS A 135 -0.12 18.18 14.50
C HIS A 135 0.71 18.80 13.38
N ALA A 136 0.35 20.02 12.97
CA ALA A 136 1.23 20.79 12.10
C ALA A 136 2.57 21.04 12.83
N GLY A 137 3.68 20.77 12.15
CA GLY A 137 5.03 20.78 12.72
C GLY A 137 5.56 19.41 13.13
N SER A 138 4.72 18.37 13.17
CA SER A 138 5.16 17.00 13.48
C SER A 138 6.22 16.50 12.50
N ALA A 139 7.25 15.84 13.03
CA ALA A 139 8.32 15.27 12.21
C ALA A 139 7.81 14.03 11.47
N VAL A 140 8.22 13.91 10.21
CA VAL A 140 7.93 12.74 9.37
C VAL A 140 9.22 12.02 9.05
N GLU A 141 9.30 10.74 9.40
CA GLU A 141 10.45 9.91 9.08
C GLU A 141 10.02 8.66 8.33
N VAL A 142 10.73 8.33 7.24
CA VAL A 142 10.54 7.05 6.55
C VAL A 142 11.25 5.97 7.36
N VAL A 143 10.48 5.08 7.98
CA VAL A 143 10.98 3.95 8.78
C VAL A 143 11.28 2.75 7.90
N HIS A 144 10.42 2.52 6.90
CA HIS A 144 10.59 1.48 5.91
C HIS A 144 10.18 2.03 4.54
N SER A 145 11.03 1.83 3.53
CA SER A 145 10.82 2.38 2.19
C SER A 145 10.75 1.24 1.19
N LEU A 146 9.62 1.13 0.50
CA LEU A 146 9.46 0.26 -0.66
C LEU A 146 9.31 1.13 -1.91
N PRO A 147 10.09 0.92 -2.97
CA PRO A 147 9.86 1.56 -4.26
C PRO A 147 8.44 1.30 -4.79
N ARG A 148 7.87 2.24 -5.55
CA ARG A 148 6.59 2.02 -6.24
C ARG A 148 6.60 0.83 -7.21
N ALA A 149 7.77 0.50 -7.75
CA ALA A 149 7.95 -0.65 -8.63
C ALA A 149 8.05 -1.99 -7.87
N THR A 150 8.04 -1.99 -6.54
CA THR A 150 8.09 -3.22 -5.75
C THR A 150 6.82 -4.03 -5.97
N VAL A 151 7.01 -5.25 -6.48
CA VAL A 151 5.97 -6.26 -6.65
C VAL A 151 5.31 -6.53 -5.31
N GLN A 152 3.98 -6.49 -5.25
CA GLN A 152 3.22 -6.86 -4.06
C GLN A 152 2.76 -8.31 -4.19
N ALA A 153 2.93 -9.11 -3.16
CA ALA A 153 2.44 -10.48 -3.13
C ALA A 153 1.65 -10.77 -1.84
N ALA A 154 0.66 -11.65 -1.97
CA ALA A 154 -0.05 -12.25 -0.85
C ALA A 154 0.04 -13.76 -0.99
N VAL A 155 0.36 -14.44 0.11
CA VAL A 155 0.54 -15.89 0.14
C VAL A 155 -0.60 -16.53 0.93
N LEU A 156 -1.48 -17.25 0.23
CA LEU A 156 -2.55 -18.06 0.81
C LEU A 156 -2.07 -19.49 0.98
N THR A 157 -1.99 -19.94 2.24
CA THR A 157 -1.49 -21.28 2.57
C THR A 157 -2.61 -22.15 3.13
N PRO A 158 -2.83 -23.37 2.59
CA PRO A 158 -3.73 -24.34 3.20
C PRO A 158 -3.19 -24.83 4.53
N ALA A 159 -4.09 -25.23 5.43
CA ALA A 159 -3.72 -25.92 6.66
C ALA A 159 -2.94 -27.21 6.35
N GLY A 160 -1.82 -27.43 7.06
CA GLY A 160 -0.92 -28.58 6.85
C GLY A 160 0.03 -28.42 5.66
N ARG A 161 0.15 -27.21 5.11
CA ARG A 161 1.07 -26.86 4.01
C ARG A 161 1.90 -25.60 4.32
N GLU A 162 2.08 -25.30 5.60
CA GLU A 162 2.79 -24.13 6.12
C GLU A 162 4.20 -24.04 5.51
N ASP A 163 4.94 -25.16 5.47
CA ASP A 163 6.28 -25.23 4.86
C ASP A 163 6.31 -24.78 3.39
N ALA A 164 5.24 -25.05 2.64
CA ALA A 164 5.12 -24.64 1.25
C ALA A 164 4.78 -23.16 1.11
N GLY A 165 4.07 -22.59 2.09
CA GLY A 165 3.83 -21.15 2.19
C GLY A 165 5.13 -20.41 2.49
N ASP A 166 5.89 -20.88 3.48
CA ASP A 166 7.16 -20.27 3.87
C ASP A 166 8.18 -20.33 2.72
N ALA A 167 8.28 -21.47 2.02
CA ALA A 167 9.14 -21.58 0.84
C ALA A 167 8.71 -20.65 -0.31
N ALA A 168 7.40 -20.43 -0.49
CA ALA A 168 6.91 -19.49 -1.49
C ALA A 168 7.27 -18.04 -1.12
N ILE A 169 7.17 -17.68 0.17
CA ILE A 169 7.59 -16.37 0.68
C ILE A 169 9.06 -16.13 0.40
N GLU A 170 9.91 -17.08 0.78
CA GLU A 170 11.37 -17.02 0.57
C GLU A 170 11.71 -16.74 -0.90
N ILE A 171 11.07 -17.45 -1.84
CA ILE A 171 11.30 -17.23 -3.27
C ILE A 171 10.82 -15.85 -3.73
N LEU A 172 9.63 -15.43 -3.29
CA LEU A 172 9.05 -14.15 -3.70
C LEU A 172 9.92 -12.99 -3.18
N GLU A 173 10.42 -13.09 -1.95
CA GLU A 173 11.31 -12.10 -1.36
C GLU A 173 12.70 -12.12 -2.01
N ASP A 174 13.35 -13.28 -2.08
CA ASP A 174 14.76 -13.38 -2.49
C ASP A 174 14.96 -13.28 -4.00
N VAL A 175 14.05 -13.86 -4.79
CA VAL A 175 14.18 -13.88 -6.26
C VAL A 175 13.58 -12.62 -6.87
N LEU A 176 12.48 -12.11 -6.31
CA LEU A 176 11.70 -11.04 -6.94
C LEU A 176 11.77 -9.70 -6.22
N GLY A 177 12.34 -9.68 -5.00
CA GLY A 177 12.26 -8.51 -4.15
C GLY A 177 10.81 -8.12 -3.87
N ALA A 178 9.89 -9.08 -3.87
CA ALA A 178 8.48 -8.80 -3.64
C ALA A 178 8.25 -8.45 -2.17
N HIS A 179 7.33 -7.52 -1.94
CA HIS A 179 6.81 -7.25 -0.61
C HIS A 179 5.62 -8.16 -0.33
N ILE A 180 5.71 -8.96 0.74
CA ILE A 180 4.60 -9.80 1.21
C ILE A 180 3.63 -8.94 2.00
N ALA A 181 2.57 -8.47 1.35
CA ALA A 181 1.55 -7.64 1.96
C ALA A 181 0.61 -8.43 2.89
N TRP A 182 0.53 -9.75 2.72
CA TRP A 182 -0.31 -10.62 3.55
C TRP A 182 0.10 -12.10 3.48
N GLN A 183 0.00 -12.79 4.62
CA GLN A 183 0.15 -14.24 4.75
C GLN A 183 -0.98 -14.79 5.63
N GLY A 184 -1.65 -15.85 5.17
CA GLY A 184 -2.67 -16.55 5.97
C GLY A 184 -3.49 -17.58 5.17
N GLY A 185 -4.38 -18.32 5.85
CA GLY A 185 -5.32 -19.23 5.19
C GLY A 185 -5.64 -20.52 5.97
N THR A 186 -6.86 -21.04 5.76
CA THR A 186 -7.35 -22.35 6.23
C THR A 186 -7.93 -23.18 5.07
N GLY A 187 -7.50 -22.93 3.83
CA GLY A 187 -8.07 -23.51 2.60
C GLY A 187 -7.17 -23.33 1.36
N ALA A 188 -7.61 -23.85 0.20
CA ALA A 188 -6.81 -24.05 -1.04
C ALA A 188 -5.79 -22.94 -1.35
N GLY A 189 -4.56 -23.35 -1.66
CA GLY A 189 -3.39 -22.48 -1.66
C GLY A 189 -3.24 -21.69 -2.95
N ALA A 190 -3.01 -20.39 -2.82
CA ALA A 190 -2.83 -19.47 -3.95
C ALA A 190 -1.82 -18.38 -3.58
N VAL A 191 -0.92 -18.04 -4.50
CA VAL A 191 -0.09 -16.84 -4.39
C VAL A 191 -0.72 -15.79 -5.29
N LEU A 192 -1.19 -14.69 -4.71
CA LEU A 192 -1.72 -13.55 -5.44
C LEU A 192 -0.61 -12.52 -5.58
N VAL A 193 -0.15 -12.29 -6.81
CA VAL A 193 0.83 -11.24 -7.11
C VAL A 193 0.10 -10.07 -7.75
N ALA A 194 0.09 -8.91 -7.11
CA ALA A 194 -0.43 -7.67 -7.65
C ALA A 194 0.74 -6.76 -8.05
N ALA A 195 0.91 -6.56 -9.34
CA ALA A 195 1.70 -5.47 -9.92
C ALA A 195 0.74 -4.54 -10.69
N GLU A 196 1.15 -3.33 -11.07
CA GLU A 196 0.30 -2.46 -11.89
C GLU A 196 -0.18 -3.19 -13.16
N GLU A 197 -1.39 -2.86 -13.62
CA GLU A 197 -2.33 -3.67 -14.42
C GLU A 197 -1.79 -4.28 -15.73
N GLN A 198 -0.66 -3.78 -16.24
CA GLN A 198 -0.01 -4.30 -17.45
C GLN A 198 1.20 -5.20 -17.17
N ASP A 199 1.78 -5.16 -15.97
CA ASP A 199 2.97 -5.96 -15.62
C ASP A 199 2.62 -7.22 -14.83
N ALA A 200 1.48 -7.29 -14.14
CA ALA A 200 1.15 -8.43 -13.29
C ALA A 200 1.08 -9.76 -14.06
N ALA A 201 0.47 -9.77 -15.25
CA ALA A 201 0.33 -10.99 -16.04
C ALA A 201 1.66 -11.44 -16.67
N ASP A 202 2.54 -10.51 -17.06
CA ASP A 202 3.85 -10.82 -17.64
C ASP A 202 4.87 -11.19 -16.55
N VAL A 203 4.80 -10.53 -15.39
CA VAL A 203 5.47 -10.95 -14.17
C VAL A 203 5.01 -12.37 -13.81
N ILE A 204 3.71 -12.64 -13.62
CA ILE A 204 3.24 -14.00 -13.31
C ILE A 204 3.64 -15.03 -14.38
N ARG A 205 3.56 -14.70 -15.69
CA ARG A 205 4.00 -15.59 -16.78
C ARG A 205 5.49 -15.88 -16.78
N SER A 206 6.33 -14.89 -16.52
CA SER A 206 7.79 -15.07 -16.39
C SER A 206 8.18 -15.82 -15.12
N LEU A 207 7.35 -15.74 -14.08
CA LEU A 207 7.58 -16.38 -12.79
C LEU A 207 7.11 -17.81 -12.69
N ALA A 208 6.01 -18.19 -13.35
CA ALA A 208 5.43 -19.52 -13.22
C ALA A 208 6.46 -20.66 -13.46
N PRO A 209 7.40 -20.59 -14.42
CA PRO A 209 8.44 -21.59 -14.58
C PRO A 209 9.49 -21.58 -13.45
N SER A 210 9.94 -20.39 -13.04
CA SER A 210 10.99 -20.21 -12.03
C SER A 210 10.50 -20.49 -10.61
N LEU A 211 9.27 -20.11 -10.28
CA LEU A 211 8.62 -20.37 -8.99
C LEU A 211 8.39 -21.88 -8.80
N GLY A 212 7.94 -22.56 -9.86
CA GLY A 212 7.76 -24.01 -9.83
C GLY A 212 9.07 -24.78 -9.61
N SER A 213 10.15 -24.36 -10.27
CA SER A 213 11.48 -24.94 -10.09
C SER A 213 12.07 -24.63 -8.70
N ALA A 214 11.98 -23.38 -8.26
CA ALA A 214 12.52 -22.95 -6.97
C ALA A 214 11.77 -23.59 -5.78
N ILE A 215 10.44 -23.74 -5.86
CA ILE A 215 9.66 -24.47 -4.84
C ILE A 215 10.11 -25.95 -4.78
N ALA A 216 10.38 -26.57 -5.92
CA ALA A 216 10.87 -27.94 -5.96
C ALA A 216 12.29 -28.05 -5.37
N GLU A 217 13.14 -27.05 -5.58
CA GLU A 217 14.51 -27.03 -5.09
C GLU A 217 14.60 -26.77 -3.59
N LEU A 218 13.85 -25.81 -3.05
CA LEU A 218 13.75 -25.59 -1.59
C LEU A 218 13.17 -26.80 -0.86
N ARG A 219 12.17 -27.48 -1.44
CA ARG A 219 11.65 -28.74 -0.88
C ARG A 219 12.70 -29.84 -0.86
N ARG A 220 13.54 -29.93 -1.89
CA ARG A 220 14.67 -30.88 -1.92
C ARG A 220 15.71 -30.53 -0.85
N ALA A 221 16.06 -29.25 -0.71
CA ALA A 221 17.02 -28.79 0.30
C ALA A 221 16.54 -29.10 1.73
N ARG A 222 15.28 -28.76 2.06
CA ARG A 222 14.70 -29.07 3.39
C ARG A 222 14.53 -30.56 3.66
N ALA A 223 14.18 -31.37 2.65
CA ALA A 223 14.11 -32.82 2.81
C ALA A 223 15.50 -33.42 3.15
N VAL A 224 16.55 -32.93 2.49
CA VAL A 224 17.94 -33.35 2.75
C VAL A 224 18.41 -32.91 4.13
N GLU A 225 18.09 -31.69 4.56
CA GLU A 225 18.41 -31.19 5.92
C GLU A 225 17.73 -32.01 7.02
N ASN A 226 16.52 -32.51 6.77
CA ASN A 226 15.76 -33.36 7.70
C ASN A 226 16.12 -34.86 7.60
N GLY A 227 17.05 -35.25 6.72
CA GLY A 227 17.46 -36.64 6.53
C GLY A 227 16.47 -37.52 5.77
N ASP A 228 15.47 -36.92 5.12
CA ASP A 228 14.40 -37.62 4.39
C ASP A 228 14.71 -37.74 2.89
N GLN A 229 14.28 -38.86 2.30
CA GLN A 229 14.35 -39.05 0.85
C GLN A 229 13.10 -38.46 0.18
N TRP A 230 13.26 -37.47 -0.71
CA TRP A 230 12.14 -36.80 -1.37
C TRP A 230 11.41 -37.71 -2.38
N THR A 231 10.08 -37.88 -2.25
CA THR A 231 9.26 -38.78 -3.10
C THR A 231 7.99 -38.14 -3.71
N GLY A 232 7.89 -36.80 -3.73
CA GLY A 232 6.66 -36.09 -4.15
C GLY A 232 6.55 -35.79 -5.65
N PRO A 233 5.34 -35.49 -6.18
CA PRO A 233 5.16 -35.07 -7.57
C PRO A 233 5.68 -33.66 -7.85
N THR A 234 6.10 -33.41 -9.10
CA THR A 234 6.56 -32.11 -9.61
C THR A 234 5.40 -31.16 -9.92
N MET A 235 5.56 -29.90 -9.49
CA MET A 235 4.79 -28.69 -9.84
C MET A 235 3.32 -28.60 -9.34
N PRO A 236 2.99 -27.66 -8.43
CA PRO A 236 1.62 -27.17 -8.29
C PRO A 236 1.28 -26.22 -9.46
N THR A 237 0.12 -26.41 -10.09
CA THR A 237 -0.41 -25.50 -11.10
C THR A 237 -0.91 -24.22 -10.43
N ILE A 238 -0.28 -23.08 -10.70
CA ILE A 238 -0.76 -21.75 -10.30
C ILE A 238 -1.96 -21.42 -11.19
N ARG A 239 -3.16 -21.26 -10.61
CA ARG A 239 -4.34 -20.76 -11.32
C ARG A 239 -4.43 -19.25 -11.16
N ILE A 240 -4.63 -18.56 -12.28
CA ILE A 240 -4.84 -17.12 -12.36
C ILE A 240 -6.33 -16.93 -12.67
N ASP A 241 -7.11 -16.52 -11.69
CA ASP A 241 -8.52 -16.18 -11.92
C ASP A 241 -8.58 -14.75 -12.45
N HIS A 242 -8.74 -14.63 -13.78
CA HIS A 242 -9.13 -13.38 -14.43
C HIS A 242 -10.66 -13.32 -14.49
N GLU A 243 -11.31 -12.89 -13.40
CA GLU A 243 -12.68 -12.40 -13.51
C GLU A 243 -12.67 -10.88 -13.36
N ALA A 244 -12.70 -10.20 -14.51
CA ALA A 244 -13.19 -8.84 -14.58
C ALA A 244 -14.69 -8.88 -14.22
N PRO A 245 -15.20 -7.98 -13.35
CA PRO A 245 -16.64 -7.90 -13.13
C PRO A 245 -17.30 -7.49 -14.44
N GLU A 246 -18.15 -8.38 -14.97
CA GLU A 246 -19.04 -8.07 -16.09
C GLU A 246 -19.99 -6.92 -15.71
N ALA A 247 -20.31 -6.12 -16.74
CA ALA A 247 -21.00 -4.84 -16.69
C ALA A 247 -22.46 -4.90 -16.19
#